data_AF-A0A401H9L0-F1
#
_entry.id   AF-A0A401H9L0-F1
#
_cell.length_a   1.000
_cell.length_b   1.000
_cell.length_c   1.000
_cell.angle_alpha   90.00
_cell.angle_beta   90.00
_cell.angle_gamma   90.00
#
_symmetry.space_group_name_H-M   'P 1'
#
loop_
_entity.id
_entity.type
_entity.pdbx_description
1 polymer ?
#
loop_
_entity_poly.entity_id
_entity_poly.type
_entity_poly.pdbx_seq_one_letter_code
_entity_poly.pdbx_strand_id
1 'polypeptide(L)'
;MVEASVGYEDFIVRMATGLLVGALIGIERERAQLVGKSEKSGSIPGFRSMGFMGLYGSATGYVSSYTAAQYGVVFAALIAGLGAATITLLTLLFAYTRMIRLRAMGFTTYVVILLTFVAGLMSGMGLILEGVAVGVIGGLLLASKYPVVRITRSVSYSELIALMEVAALILVLGPAVYYAGGYIPFIDVFQVYIFFTAIVAVSFTSYIASRIWGVRGFVTSIILGSIVNSEAVVASIASRRDIDRDIVFQAVVTALSVMQLRIAGLGLLALLVGGGLPQGEVVLHFTGNILPWLILLALMTIASIVAWASTLALEKVENAGVTPGTPLQWGVAVRGAVAFLLLTLLFDAASRALSGYTGNIAFLTLSIIGGFISANATLLSLAGLLTRLGADTFTVGILGIALGATFNKILYTRAVGAPPETVKEITKATALMSLLPVFFLILFWLLPQTPTG
;
A
#
# COMPACT_ATOMS: atom_id res chain seq x y z
N MET A 1 35.27 6.62 -39.06
CA MET A 1 34.55 7.91 -39.03
C MET A 1 33.27 7.67 -38.29
N VAL A 2 33.15 8.15 -37.05
CA VAL A 2 32.01 7.87 -36.16
C VAL A 2 30.93 8.92 -36.47
N GLU A 3 29.81 8.49 -37.04
CA GLU A 3 28.58 9.28 -37.09
C GLU A 3 28.06 9.45 -35.66
N ALA A 4 28.47 10.55 -35.01
CA ALA A 4 27.88 11.01 -33.77
C ALA A 4 27.32 12.42 -33.99
N SER A 5 26.45 12.58 -34.99
CA SER A 5 25.50 13.68 -34.96
C SER A 5 24.42 13.33 -33.95
N VAL A 6 24.67 13.62 -32.67
CA VAL A 6 23.60 13.65 -31.68
C VAL A 6 22.52 14.58 -32.25
N GLY A 7 21.33 14.03 -32.50
CA GLY A 7 20.25 14.79 -33.12
C GLY A 7 19.93 16.02 -32.30
N TYR A 8 19.67 17.14 -32.96
CA TYR A 8 19.25 18.38 -32.30
C TYR A 8 18.04 18.17 -31.36
N GLU A 9 17.20 17.19 -31.69
CA GLU A 9 16.08 16.73 -30.86
C GLU A 9 16.53 16.16 -29.51
N ASP A 10 17.53 15.28 -29.47
CA ASP A 10 18.07 14.70 -28.22
C ASP A 10 18.73 15.79 -27.36
N PHE A 11 19.46 16.72 -27.99
CA PHE A 11 20.01 17.87 -27.28
C PHE A 11 18.91 18.72 -26.63
N ILE A 12 17.86 19.08 -27.37
CA ILE A 12 16.73 19.84 -26.82
C ILE A 12 16.09 19.10 -25.65
N VAL A 13 15.80 17.81 -25.80
CA VAL A 13 15.12 17.02 -24.75
C VAL A 13 15.94 16.99 -23.46
N ARG A 14 17.25 16.79 -23.55
CA ARG A 14 18.13 16.77 -22.38
C ARG A 14 18.23 18.14 -21.72
N MET A 15 18.36 19.22 -22.50
CA MET A 15 18.41 20.59 -21.97
C MET A 15 17.09 20.99 -21.32
N ALA A 16 15.97 20.75 -22.02
CA ALA A 16 14.63 21.05 -21.55
C ALA A 16 14.31 20.29 -20.26
N THR A 17 14.64 19.00 -20.19
CA THR A 17 14.44 18.20 -18.98
C THR A 17 15.23 18.78 -17.80
N GLY A 18 16.52 19.08 -17.96
CA GLY A 18 17.32 19.69 -16.90
C GLY A 18 16.76 21.01 -16.40
N LEU A 19 16.32 21.87 -17.33
CA LEU A 19 15.68 23.14 -17.02
C LEU A 19 14.35 22.96 -16.28
N LEU A 20 13.47 22.08 -16.77
CA LEU A 20 12.14 21.84 -16.20
C LEU A 20 12.22 21.20 -14.82
N VAL A 21 13.15 20.26 -14.61
CA VAL A 21 13.40 19.66 -13.30
C VAL A 21 13.90 20.72 -12.31
N GLY A 22 14.87 21.55 -12.72
CA GLY A 22 15.34 22.64 -11.87
C GLY A 22 14.25 23.67 -11.57
N ALA A 23 13.46 24.02 -12.58
CA ALA A 23 12.32 24.92 -12.45
C ALA A 23 11.26 24.38 -11.47
N LEU A 24 10.91 23.10 -11.56
CA LEU A 24 9.96 22.43 -10.66
C LEU A 24 10.39 22.56 -9.18
N ILE A 25 11.66 22.28 -8.90
CA ILE A 25 12.23 22.46 -7.56
C ILE A 25 12.18 23.95 -7.17
N GLY A 26 12.48 24.86 -8.09
CA GLY A 26 12.42 26.30 -7.87
C GLY A 26 11.04 26.84 -7.52
N ILE A 27 9.96 26.27 -8.07
CA ILE A 27 8.56 26.65 -7.75
C ILE A 27 8.26 26.38 -6.27
N GLU A 28 8.65 25.21 -5.76
CA GLU A 28 8.46 24.89 -4.34
C GLU A 28 9.18 25.92 -3.46
N ARG A 29 10.43 26.25 -3.81
CA ARG A 29 11.27 27.13 -3.00
C ARG A 29 10.75 28.56 -2.98
N GLU A 30 10.25 29.04 -4.11
CA GLU A 30 9.60 30.34 -4.23
C GLU A 30 8.30 30.37 -3.42
N ARG A 31 7.50 29.30 -3.47
CA ARG A 31 6.31 29.16 -2.61
C ARG A 31 6.66 29.12 -1.12
N ALA A 32 7.73 28.43 -0.74
CA ALA A 32 8.19 28.36 0.66
C ALA A 32 8.59 29.75 1.21
N GLN A 33 9.17 30.62 0.37
CA GLN A 33 9.44 32.02 0.74
C GLN A 33 8.15 32.80 0.99
N LEU A 34 7.15 32.65 0.10
CA LEU A 34 5.88 33.37 0.21
C LEU A 34 5.09 32.96 1.46
N VAL A 35 5.10 31.67 1.81
CA VAL A 35 4.38 31.13 2.98
C VAL A 35 5.12 31.43 4.29
N GLY A 36 6.45 31.36 4.28
CA GLY A 36 7.28 31.67 5.45
C GLY A 36 7.63 33.15 5.51
N LYS A 37 6.72 34.02 5.96
CA LYS A 37 6.98 35.46 6.23
C LYS A 37 8.30 35.67 7.00
N SER A 38 9.38 35.84 6.26
CA SER A 38 10.68 36.24 6.80
C SER A 38 11.33 37.14 5.77
N GLU A 39 10.94 38.42 5.79
CA GLU A 39 11.65 39.52 5.12
C GLU A 39 13.15 39.57 5.50
N LYS A 40 13.56 38.86 6.56
CA LYS A 40 14.96 38.75 7.00
C LYS A 40 15.76 37.63 6.32
N SER A 41 15.11 36.69 5.62
CA SER A 41 15.81 35.68 4.83
C SER A 41 15.88 36.18 3.40
N GLY A 42 16.98 36.84 3.02
CA GLY A 42 17.20 37.31 1.65
C GLY A 42 16.93 36.24 0.56
N SER A 43 16.84 36.70 -0.70
CA SER A 43 16.40 35.90 -1.85
C SER A 43 17.06 34.51 -1.89
N ILE A 44 16.26 33.48 -1.66
CA ILE A 44 16.57 32.07 -1.89
C ILE A 44 16.39 31.81 -3.40
N PRO A 45 17.23 30.97 -4.04
CA PRO A 45 17.04 30.57 -5.42
C PRO A 45 15.61 30.05 -5.68
N GLY A 46 14.86 30.78 -6.52
CA GLY A 46 13.50 30.45 -6.93
C GLY A 46 13.44 29.75 -8.30
N PHE A 47 12.31 29.86 -8.99
CA PHE A 47 12.05 29.19 -10.28
C PHE A 47 13.21 29.35 -11.29
N ARG A 48 13.64 30.59 -11.54
CA ARG A 48 14.65 30.89 -12.57
C ARG A 48 16.03 30.36 -12.20
N SER A 49 16.49 30.67 -10.99
CA SER A 49 17.84 30.30 -10.53
C SER A 49 17.99 28.77 -10.48
N MET A 50 17.00 28.05 -9.97
CA MET A 50 17.04 26.59 -9.91
C MET A 50 16.91 25.97 -11.32
N GLY A 51 16.08 26.55 -12.20
CA GLY A 51 16.03 26.16 -13.62
C GLY A 51 17.37 26.29 -14.33
N PHE A 52 18.10 27.40 -14.11
CA PHE A 52 19.45 27.57 -14.67
C PHE A 52 20.47 26.59 -14.08
N MET A 53 20.37 26.23 -12.80
CA MET A 53 21.26 25.22 -12.20
C MET A 53 21.03 23.84 -12.82
N GLY A 54 19.77 23.47 -13.05
CA GLY A 54 19.41 22.21 -13.73
C GLY A 54 19.84 22.20 -15.20
N LEU A 55 19.65 23.31 -15.91
CA LEU A 55 20.17 23.49 -17.27
C LEU A 55 21.70 23.38 -17.31
N TYR A 56 22.40 24.00 -16.37
CA TYR A 56 23.86 23.94 -16.26
C TYR A 56 24.35 22.51 -16.00
N GLY A 57 23.66 21.77 -15.12
CA GLY A 57 23.89 20.35 -14.92
C GLY A 57 23.75 19.57 -16.23
N SER A 58 22.64 19.79 -16.95
CA SER A 58 22.39 19.10 -18.23
C SER A 58 23.43 19.43 -19.28
N ALA A 59 23.82 20.69 -19.42
CA ALA A 59 24.90 21.11 -20.32
C ALA A 59 26.23 20.41 -19.95
N THR A 60 26.55 20.33 -18.66
CA THR A 60 27.75 19.63 -18.18
C THR A 60 27.69 18.14 -18.53
N GLY A 61 26.55 17.48 -18.32
CA GLY A 61 26.36 16.05 -18.60
C GLY A 61 26.42 15.75 -20.10
N TYR A 62 25.84 16.62 -20.91
CA TYR A 62 25.87 16.52 -22.37
C TYR A 62 27.30 16.61 -22.90
N VAL A 63 28.05 17.66 -22.51
CA VAL A 63 29.46 17.82 -22.91
C VAL A 63 30.33 16.67 -22.40
N SER A 64 30.09 16.20 -21.16
CA SER A 64 30.79 15.05 -20.60
C SER A 64 30.53 13.76 -21.41
N SER A 65 29.28 13.46 -21.76
CA SER A 65 28.93 12.30 -22.57
C SER A 65 29.50 12.35 -23.98
N TYR A 66 29.47 13.52 -24.62
CA TYR A 66 30.10 13.73 -25.93
C TYR A 66 31.62 13.54 -25.86
N THR A 67 32.25 14.05 -24.81
CA THR A 67 33.70 13.92 -24.60
C THR A 67 34.09 12.48 -24.30
N ALA A 68 33.26 11.71 -23.58
CA ALA A 68 33.49 10.29 -23.34
C ALA A 68 33.60 9.50 -24.64
N ALA A 69 32.73 9.80 -25.61
CA ALA A 69 32.70 9.14 -26.91
C ALA A 69 33.91 9.48 -27.79
N GLN A 70 34.46 10.70 -27.68
CA GLN A 70 35.56 11.18 -28.53
C GLN A 70 36.96 10.99 -27.91
N TYR A 71 37.08 11.25 -26.62
CA TYR A 71 38.37 11.36 -25.91
C TYR A 71 38.50 10.39 -24.73
N GLY A 72 37.48 9.58 -24.46
CA GLY A 72 37.48 8.55 -23.41
C GLY A 72 36.99 9.03 -22.04
N VAL A 73 36.79 8.05 -21.15
CA VAL A 73 36.10 8.22 -19.86
C VAL A 73 36.83 9.17 -18.90
N VAL A 74 38.16 9.23 -18.95
CA VAL A 74 38.96 10.09 -18.05
C VAL A 74 38.70 11.57 -18.32
N PHE A 75 38.65 11.99 -19.58
CA PHE A 75 38.35 13.37 -19.96
C PHE A 75 36.90 13.74 -19.66
N ALA A 76 35.96 12.82 -19.86
CA ALA A 76 34.57 13.00 -19.48
C ALA A 76 34.40 13.23 -17.97
N ALA A 77 35.11 12.46 -17.15
CA ALA A 77 35.11 12.61 -15.69
C ALA A 77 35.71 13.96 -15.26
N LEU A 78 36.74 14.44 -15.97
CA LEU A 78 37.33 15.76 -15.71
C LEU A 78 36.32 16.89 -15.98
N ILE A 79 35.59 16.84 -17.10
CA ILE A 79 34.56 17.85 -17.43
C ILE A 79 33.41 17.82 -16.41
N ALA A 80 32.92 16.62 -16.07
CA ALA A 80 31.89 16.47 -15.05
C ALA A 80 32.38 16.99 -13.68
N GLY A 81 33.62 16.70 -13.32
CA GLY A 81 34.27 17.19 -12.10
C GLY A 81 34.43 18.71 -12.08
N LEU A 82 34.80 19.33 -13.20
CA LEU A 82 34.86 20.78 -13.34
C LEU A 82 33.48 21.42 -13.15
N GLY A 83 32.44 20.90 -13.80
CA GLY A 83 31.07 21.39 -13.61
C GLY A 83 30.55 21.21 -12.18
N ALA A 84 30.92 20.11 -11.52
CA ALA A 84 30.61 19.90 -10.10
C ALA A 84 31.39 20.89 -9.20
N ALA A 85 32.64 21.17 -9.52
CA ALA A 85 33.47 22.12 -8.78
C ALA A 85 32.94 23.55 -8.89
N THR A 86 32.52 23.99 -10.09
CA THR A 86 31.96 25.33 -10.30
C THR A 86 30.66 25.52 -9.54
N ILE A 87 29.71 24.57 -9.60
CA ILE A 87 28.45 24.69 -8.87
C ILE A 87 28.68 24.66 -7.35
N THR A 88 29.63 23.84 -6.89
CA THR A 88 30.02 23.79 -5.48
C THR A 88 30.62 25.12 -5.03
N LEU A 89 31.53 25.70 -5.82
CA LEU A 89 32.13 27.00 -5.53
C LEU A 89 31.09 28.12 -5.49
N LEU A 90 30.16 28.16 -6.46
CA LEU A 90 29.05 29.11 -6.48
C LEU A 90 28.14 28.94 -5.26
N THR A 91 27.85 27.70 -4.87
CA THR A 91 27.04 27.38 -3.69
C THR A 91 27.75 27.79 -2.40
N LEU A 92 29.06 27.59 -2.29
CA LEU A 92 29.88 28.02 -1.16
C LEU A 92 29.96 29.55 -1.06
N LEU A 93 30.14 30.25 -2.19
CA LEU A 93 30.13 31.70 -2.23
C LEU A 93 28.76 32.26 -1.82
N PHE A 94 27.69 31.64 -2.29
CA PHE A 94 26.32 31.95 -1.88
C PHE A 94 26.10 31.67 -0.37
N ALA A 95 26.62 30.56 0.15
CA ALA A 95 26.53 30.22 1.56
C ALA A 95 27.30 31.21 2.44
N TYR A 96 28.53 31.55 2.06
CA TYR A 96 29.39 32.50 2.75
C TYR A 96 28.74 33.88 2.83
N THR A 97 28.27 34.41 1.71
CA THR A 97 27.58 35.70 1.65
C THR A 97 26.31 35.71 2.51
N ARG A 98 25.53 34.62 2.51
CA ARG A 98 24.30 34.49 3.31
C ARG A 98 24.57 34.33 4.80
N MET A 99 25.54 33.53 5.20
CA MET A 99 25.88 33.34 6.61
C MET A 99 26.39 34.64 7.25
N ILE A 100 27.27 35.36 6.55
CA ILE A 100 27.91 36.57 7.10
C ILE A 100 26.98 37.78 7.01
N ARG A 101 26.30 38.01 5.88
CA ARG A 101 25.49 39.22 5.71
C ARG A 101 24.07 39.10 6.24
N LEU A 102 23.48 37.91 6.19
CA LEU A 102 22.04 37.72 6.45
C LEU A 102 21.75 36.88 7.71
N ARG A 103 22.79 36.32 8.38
CA ARG A 103 22.67 35.46 9.57
C ARG A 103 21.62 34.34 9.41
N ALA A 104 21.38 33.90 8.18
CA ALA A 104 20.33 32.94 7.84
C ALA A 104 20.94 31.55 7.66
N MET A 105 20.57 30.60 8.53
CA MET A 105 21.05 29.22 8.48
C MET A 105 19.99 28.29 7.89
N GLY A 106 20.07 28.04 6.58
CA GLY A 106 19.28 27.00 5.92
C GLY A 106 20.17 26.00 5.23
N PHE A 107 20.56 24.91 5.90
CA PHE A 107 21.45 23.89 5.33
C PHE A 107 20.85 23.20 4.09
N THR A 108 19.54 22.90 4.14
CA THR A 108 18.82 22.24 3.05
C THR A 108 18.82 23.04 1.75
N THR A 109 18.98 24.37 1.81
CA THR A 109 19.10 25.23 0.62
C THR A 109 20.28 24.83 -0.26
N TYR A 110 21.42 24.52 0.37
CA TYR A 110 22.65 24.19 -0.32
C TYR A 110 22.60 22.76 -0.88
N VAL A 111 22.05 21.82 -0.11
CA VAL A 111 21.82 20.44 -0.57
C VAL A 111 20.92 20.41 -1.81
N VAL A 112 19.86 21.22 -1.83
CA VAL A 112 18.92 21.26 -2.96
C VAL A 112 19.55 21.85 -4.21
N ILE A 113 20.43 22.85 -4.09
CA ILE A 113 21.18 23.41 -5.23
C ILE A 113 22.02 22.31 -5.88
N LEU A 114 22.75 21.54 -5.07
CA LEU A 114 23.57 20.42 -5.55
C LEU A 114 22.69 19.31 -6.17
N LEU A 115 21.57 18.98 -5.53
CA LEU A 115 20.64 17.97 -6.04
C LEU A 115 20.05 18.36 -7.41
N THR A 116 19.70 19.63 -7.59
CA THR A 116 19.19 20.15 -8.87
C THR A 116 20.24 20.08 -9.97
N PHE A 117 21.51 20.39 -9.65
CA PHE A 117 22.60 20.20 -10.59
C PHE A 117 22.77 18.72 -10.96
N VAL A 118 22.77 17.80 -9.99
CA VAL A 118 22.89 16.36 -10.24
C VAL A 118 21.74 15.83 -11.10
N ALA A 119 20.51 16.23 -10.81
CA ALA A 119 19.34 15.84 -11.61
C ALA A 119 19.47 16.34 -13.07
N GLY A 120 19.95 17.57 -13.26
CA GLY A 120 20.30 18.10 -14.57
C GLY A 120 21.40 17.30 -15.25
N LEU A 121 22.49 17.00 -14.53
CA LEU A 121 23.64 16.22 -15.02
C LEU A 121 23.22 14.85 -15.55
N MET A 122 22.36 14.15 -14.80
CA MET A 122 21.80 12.85 -15.20
C MET A 122 21.04 12.95 -16.52
N SER A 123 20.17 13.97 -16.66
CA SER A 123 19.49 14.26 -17.92
C SER A 123 20.47 14.52 -19.07
N GLY A 124 21.52 15.32 -18.83
CA GLY A 124 22.57 15.59 -19.82
C GLY A 124 23.31 14.33 -20.29
N MET A 125 23.50 13.36 -19.39
CA MET A 125 24.13 12.06 -19.69
C MET A 125 23.20 11.07 -20.39
N GLY A 126 21.92 11.42 -20.60
CA GLY A 126 20.91 10.55 -21.21
C GLY A 126 20.04 9.78 -20.20
N LEU A 127 20.31 9.91 -18.89
CA LEU A 127 19.51 9.33 -17.80
C LEU A 127 18.32 10.24 -17.47
N ILE A 128 17.43 10.43 -18.46
CA ILE A 128 16.33 11.39 -18.41
C ILE A 128 15.33 11.02 -17.30
N LEU A 129 14.90 9.76 -17.25
CA LEU A 129 13.89 9.29 -16.29
C LEU A 129 14.42 9.37 -14.85
N GLU A 130 15.68 8.98 -14.63
CA GLU A 130 16.33 9.02 -13.34
C GLU A 130 16.55 10.46 -12.87
N GLY A 131 16.96 11.36 -13.77
CA GLY A 131 17.07 12.79 -13.48
C GLY A 131 15.73 13.41 -13.08
N VAL A 132 14.64 13.07 -13.79
CA VAL A 132 13.28 13.48 -13.42
C VAL A 132 12.87 12.90 -12.06
N ALA A 133 13.13 11.62 -11.81
CA ALA A 133 12.79 10.98 -10.54
C ALA A 133 13.49 11.63 -9.35
N VAL A 134 14.80 11.89 -9.45
CA VAL A 134 15.58 12.61 -8.42
C VAL A 134 15.00 14.01 -8.19
N GLY A 135 14.66 14.71 -9.28
CA GLY A 135 14.07 16.04 -9.22
C GLY A 135 12.71 16.08 -8.53
N VAL A 136 11.80 15.17 -8.91
CA VAL A 136 10.45 15.07 -8.37
C VAL A 136 10.47 14.62 -6.91
N ILE A 137 11.26 13.58 -6.56
CA ILE A 137 11.40 13.11 -5.18
C ILE A 137 11.98 14.22 -4.31
N GLY A 138 13.03 14.91 -4.78
CA GLY A 138 13.61 16.05 -4.08
C GLY A 138 12.60 17.19 -3.88
N GLY A 139 11.81 17.51 -4.90
CA GLY A 139 10.73 18.51 -4.82
C GLY A 139 9.62 18.13 -3.84
N LEU A 140 9.20 16.86 -3.84
CA LEU A 140 8.19 16.33 -2.90
C LEU A 140 8.68 16.37 -1.46
N LEU A 141 9.93 15.99 -1.21
CA LEU A 141 10.56 16.10 0.11
C LEU A 141 10.56 17.54 0.61
N LEU A 142 10.86 18.51 -0.28
CA LEU A 142 10.80 19.93 0.04
C LEU A 142 9.38 20.39 0.39
N ALA A 143 8.41 20.05 -0.47
CA ALA A 143 7.00 20.39 -0.29
C ALA A 143 6.41 19.81 1.01
N SER A 144 6.94 18.67 1.48
CA SER A 144 6.50 17.99 2.70
C SER A 144 6.84 18.74 4.00
N LYS A 145 7.77 19.71 3.97
CA LYS A 145 8.28 20.41 5.16
C LYS A 145 7.18 21.03 6.03
N TYR A 146 6.25 21.78 5.44
CA TYR A 146 5.21 22.48 6.21
C TYR A 146 4.16 21.55 6.81
N PRO A 147 3.59 20.59 6.05
CA PRO A 147 2.73 19.54 6.62
C PRO A 147 3.41 18.79 7.77
N VAL A 148 4.66 18.36 7.59
CA VAL A 148 5.40 17.60 8.60
C VAL A 148 5.58 18.41 9.88
N VAL A 149 6.03 19.66 9.81
CA VAL A 149 6.20 20.52 11.01
C VAL A 149 4.88 20.72 11.76
N ARG A 150 3.76 20.84 11.05
CA ARG A 150 2.43 20.96 11.67
C ARG A 150 2.03 19.66 12.37
N ILE A 151 2.26 18.52 11.72
CA ILE A 151 1.99 17.19 12.28
C ILE A 151 2.86 16.93 13.51
N THR A 152 4.16 17.23 13.47
CA THR A 152 5.09 17.02 14.60
C THR A 152 4.69 17.84 15.84
N ARG A 153 4.01 18.98 15.68
CA ARG A 153 3.48 19.76 16.81
C ARG A 153 2.23 19.14 17.46
N SER A 154 1.48 18.33 16.72
CA SER A 154 0.26 17.67 17.20
C SER A 154 0.47 16.23 17.69
N VAL A 155 1.60 15.61 17.33
CA VAL A 155 1.93 14.22 17.70
C VAL A 155 2.60 14.18 19.08
N SER A 156 2.04 13.39 19.98
CA SER A 156 2.63 13.13 21.29
C SER A 156 3.90 12.28 21.17
N TYR A 157 4.76 12.33 22.19
CA TYR A 157 6.00 11.55 22.18
C TYR A 157 5.75 10.03 22.09
N SER A 158 4.70 9.53 22.75
CA SER A 158 4.28 8.12 22.66
C SER A 158 3.84 7.71 21.26
N GLU A 159 3.19 8.60 20.51
CA GLU A 159 2.79 8.34 19.14
C GLU A 159 3.97 8.39 18.17
N LEU A 160 4.95 9.26 18.45
CA LEU A 160 6.20 9.29 17.68
C LEU A 160 6.98 7.99 17.87
N ILE A 161 7.10 7.50 19.12
CA ILE A 161 7.71 6.19 19.39
C ILE A 161 6.95 5.10 18.64
N ALA A 162 5.61 5.09 18.73
CA ALA A 162 4.79 4.09 18.04
C ALA A 162 4.98 4.11 16.51
N LEU A 163 5.04 5.30 15.91
CA LEU A 163 5.34 5.46 14.49
C LEU A 163 6.73 4.93 14.14
N MET A 164 7.73 5.24 14.97
CA MET A 164 9.11 4.77 14.77
C MET A 164 9.21 3.25 14.92
N GLU A 165 8.46 2.65 15.85
CA GLU A 165 8.38 1.20 16.02
C GLU A 165 7.76 0.53 14.79
N VAL A 166 6.64 1.05 14.27
CA VAL A 166 6.02 0.55 13.03
C VAL A 166 6.95 0.73 11.83
N ALA A 167 7.64 1.88 11.74
CA ALA A 167 8.61 2.14 10.69
C ALA A 167 9.81 1.20 10.80
N ALA A 168 10.33 0.94 12.00
CA ALA A 168 11.42 0.00 12.23
C ALA A 168 11.01 -1.43 11.87
N LEU A 169 9.79 -1.86 12.23
CA LEU A 169 9.23 -3.13 11.77
C LEU A 169 9.27 -3.18 10.24
N ILE A 170 8.57 -2.27 9.55
CA ILE A 170 8.39 -2.37 8.09
C ILE A 170 9.71 -2.17 7.33
N LEU A 171 10.49 -1.16 7.67
CA LEU A 171 11.65 -0.72 6.88
C LEU A 171 12.95 -1.43 7.26
N VAL A 172 13.11 -1.86 8.51
CA VAL A 172 14.33 -2.53 8.98
C VAL A 172 14.12 -4.03 9.06
N LEU A 173 13.09 -4.47 9.79
CA LEU A 173 12.83 -5.89 9.99
C LEU A 173 12.23 -6.55 8.74
N GLY A 174 11.39 -5.84 7.98
CA GLY A 174 10.75 -6.35 6.77
C GLY A 174 11.72 -6.94 5.74
N PRO A 175 12.71 -6.16 5.24
CA PRO A 175 13.73 -6.68 4.35
C PRO A 175 14.51 -7.84 4.96
N ALA A 176 14.89 -7.75 6.25
CA ALA A 176 15.64 -8.80 6.93
C ALA A 176 14.88 -10.14 6.97
N VAL A 177 13.57 -10.10 7.28
CA VAL A 177 12.72 -11.30 7.31
C VAL A 177 12.49 -11.85 5.91
N TYR A 178 12.34 -10.99 4.89
CA TYR A 178 12.22 -11.45 3.51
C TYR A 178 13.42 -12.28 3.07
N TYR A 179 14.64 -11.80 3.34
CA TYR A 179 15.87 -12.56 3.05
C TYR A 179 16.04 -13.81 3.93
N ALA A 180 15.36 -13.87 5.08
CA ALA A 180 15.35 -15.02 5.97
C ALA A 180 14.22 -16.04 5.71
N GLY A 181 13.29 -15.75 4.79
CA GLY A 181 12.04 -16.51 4.61
C GLY A 181 12.20 -17.99 4.20
N GLY A 182 13.39 -18.43 3.79
CA GLY A 182 13.65 -19.80 3.34
C GLY A 182 14.34 -20.74 4.34
N TYR A 183 14.67 -20.29 5.56
CA TYR A 183 15.50 -21.09 6.48
C TYR A 183 14.73 -22.17 7.26
N ILE A 184 13.41 -22.05 7.42
CA ILE A 184 12.60 -22.99 8.21
C ILE A 184 11.71 -23.82 7.28
N PRO A 185 11.92 -25.14 7.18
CA PRO A 185 11.04 -26.02 6.43
C PRO A 185 9.60 -25.94 6.96
N PHE A 186 8.60 -25.97 6.07
CA PHE A 186 7.17 -26.01 6.39
C PHE A 186 6.55 -24.74 7.02
N ILE A 187 7.35 -23.70 7.31
CA ILE A 187 6.84 -22.43 7.84
C ILE A 187 7.24 -21.29 6.91
N ASP A 188 6.25 -20.60 6.34
CA ASP A 188 6.48 -19.32 5.66
C ASP A 188 6.59 -18.20 6.71
N VAL A 189 7.83 -17.97 7.16
CA VAL A 189 8.16 -16.95 8.17
C VAL A 189 7.75 -15.56 7.69
N PHE A 190 7.87 -15.29 6.38
CA PHE A 190 7.51 -14.01 5.80
C PHE A 190 6.00 -13.77 5.87
N GLN A 191 5.17 -14.78 5.58
CA GLN A 191 3.71 -14.65 5.73
C GLN A 191 3.27 -14.38 7.16
N VAL A 192 3.85 -15.08 8.14
CA VAL A 192 3.54 -14.86 9.56
C VAL A 192 3.96 -13.45 9.98
N TYR A 193 5.11 -12.99 9.52
CA TYR A 193 5.60 -11.63 9.75
C TYR A 193 4.70 -10.55 9.11
N ILE A 194 4.24 -10.76 7.88
CA ILE A 194 3.32 -9.84 7.21
C ILE A 194 1.99 -9.77 7.97
N PHE A 195 1.47 -10.90 8.43
CA PHE A 195 0.25 -10.94 9.24
C PHE A 195 0.43 -10.19 10.57
N PHE A 196 1.54 -10.46 11.28
CA PHE A 196 1.92 -9.75 12.49
C PHE A 196 1.98 -8.24 12.28
N THR A 197 2.71 -7.81 11.25
CA THR A 197 2.90 -6.39 10.91
C THR A 197 1.58 -5.74 10.50
N ALA A 198 0.70 -6.46 9.82
CA ALA A 198 -0.64 -5.98 9.46
C ALA A 198 -1.49 -5.66 10.70
N ILE A 199 -1.47 -6.50 11.75
CA ILE A 199 -2.19 -6.21 13.01
C ILE A 199 -1.65 -4.91 13.62
N VAL A 200 -0.34 -4.79 13.76
CA VAL A 200 0.28 -3.60 14.36
C VAL A 200 -0.04 -2.34 13.56
N ALA A 201 0.10 -2.39 12.23
CA ALA A 201 -0.16 -1.28 11.33
C ALA A 201 -1.64 -0.86 11.33
N VAL A 202 -2.57 -1.83 11.34
CA VAL A 202 -4.02 -1.56 11.41
C VAL A 202 -4.38 -0.94 12.75
N SER A 203 -3.85 -1.46 13.88
CA SER A 203 -4.11 -0.87 15.19
C SER A 203 -3.59 0.57 15.28
N PHE A 204 -2.36 0.84 14.79
CA PHE A 204 -1.78 2.18 14.79
C PHE A 204 -2.55 3.14 13.87
N THR A 205 -2.90 2.70 12.66
CA THR A 205 -3.69 3.51 11.72
C THR A 205 -5.07 3.80 12.27
N SER A 206 -5.72 2.81 12.89
CA SER A 206 -7.02 2.98 13.53
C SER A 206 -6.96 3.96 14.69
N TYR A 207 -5.92 3.89 15.51
CA TYR A 207 -5.67 4.85 16.57
C TYR A 207 -5.51 6.28 16.03
N ILE A 208 -4.62 6.51 15.05
CA ILE A 208 -4.37 7.83 14.46
C ILE A 208 -5.62 8.38 13.78
N ALA A 209 -6.32 7.54 13.00
CA ALA A 209 -7.54 7.95 12.32
C ALA A 209 -8.63 8.32 13.34
N SER A 210 -8.85 7.50 14.37
CA SER A 210 -9.83 7.77 15.43
C SER A 210 -9.49 9.06 16.21
N ARG A 211 -8.20 9.35 16.40
CA ARG A 211 -7.76 10.58 17.06
C ARG A 211 -8.03 11.84 16.22
N ILE A 212 -7.85 11.77 14.89
CA ILE A 212 -7.99 12.93 14.00
C ILE A 212 -9.46 13.17 13.62
N TRP A 213 -10.20 12.09 13.33
CA TRP A 213 -11.56 12.16 12.76
C TRP A 213 -12.64 11.52 13.64
N GLY A 214 -12.32 11.16 14.89
CA GLY A 214 -13.27 10.53 15.81
C GLY A 214 -13.81 9.22 15.26
N VAL A 215 -15.13 9.01 15.38
CA VAL A 215 -15.82 7.81 14.88
C VAL A 215 -15.63 7.61 13.38
N ARG A 216 -15.63 8.69 12.58
CA ARG A 216 -15.39 8.58 11.12
C ARG A 216 -14.01 8.05 10.80
N GLY A 217 -13.02 8.41 11.62
CA GLY A 217 -11.67 7.88 11.50
C GLY A 217 -11.59 6.40 11.85
N PHE A 218 -12.30 5.99 12.91
CA PHE A 218 -12.43 4.58 13.26
C PHE A 218 -13.07 3.78 12.12
N VAL A 219 -14.20 4.24 11.57
CA VAL A 219 -14.87 3.62 10.42
C VAL A 219 -13.96 3.54 9.19
N THR A 220 -13.28 4.63 8.86
CA THR A 220 -12.34 4.69 7.72
C THR A 220 -11.21 3.67 7.90
N SER A 221 -10.69 3.52 9.11
CA SER A 221 -9.64 2.54 9.42
C SER A 221 -10.11 1.09 9.28
N ILE A 222 -11.38 0.80 9.62
CA ILE A 222 -11.98 -0.51 9.45
C ILE A 222 -12.08 -0.85 7.97
N ILE A 223 -12.56 0.10 7.15
CA ILE A 223 -12.72 -0.12 5.71
C ILE A 223 -11.35 -0.35 5.06
N LEU A 224 -10.42 0.59 5.24
CA LEU A 224 -9.08 0.49 4.63
C LEU A 224 -8.32 -0.73 5.13
N GLY A 225 -8.38 -1.00 6.44
CA GLY A 225 -7.75 -2.18 7.03
C GLY A 225 -8.34 -3.48 6.50
N SER A 226 -9.66 -3.56 6.30
CA SER A 226 -10.33 -4.80 5.88
C SER A 226 -10.09 -5.14 4.41
N ILE A 227 -9.80 -4.14 3.58
CA ILE A 227 -9.31 -4.33 2.21
C ILE A 227 -7.96 -5.07 2.26
N VAL A 228 -7.07 -4.67 3.17
CA VAL A 228 -5.74 -5.28 3.31
C VAL A 228 -5.84 -6.64 4.00
N ASN A 229 -6.34 -6.67 5.24
CA ASN A 229 -6.43 -7.86 6.08
C ASN A 229 -7.59 -7.74 7.09
N SER A 230 -8.65 -8.51 6.85
CA SER A 230 -9.87 -8.50 7.67
C SER A 230 -9.66 -9.12 9.06
N GLU A 231 -8.77 -10.10 9.16
CA GLU A 231 -8.43 -10.82 10.38
C GLU A 231 -7.70 -9.89 11.35
N ALA A 232 -6.79 -9.07 10.83
CA ALA A 232 -6.07 -8.05 11.58
C ALA A 232 -7.00 -6.96 12.12
N VAL A 233 -7.97 -6.51 11.31
CA VAL A 233 -9.00 -5.57 11.75
C VAL A 233 -9.87 -6.16 12.85
N VAL A 234 -10.40 -7.37 12.65
CA VAL A 234 -11.26 -8.02 13.65
C VAL A 234 -10.48 -8.33 14.93
N ALA A 235 -9.22 -8.77 14.83
CA ALA A 235 -8.33 -8.93 15.98
C ALA A 235 -8.11 -7.62 16.74
N SER A 236 -7.91 -6.51 16.02
CA SER A 236 -7.74 -5.18 16.59
C SER A 236 -9.02 -4.60 17.19
N ILE A 237 -10.21 -4.97 16.70
CA ILE A 237 -11.51 -4.60 17.31
C ILE A 237 -11.75 -5.47 18.55
N ALA A 238 -11.52 -6.78 18.44
CA ALA A 238 -11.76 -7.77 19.49
C ALA A 238 -10.91 -7.53 20.76
N SER A 239 -9.74 -6.93 20.61
CA SER A 239 -8.86 -6.57 21.72
C SER A 239 -9.30 -5.32 22.48
N ARG A 240 -10.16 -4.49 21.89
CA ARG A 240 -10.62 -3.24 22.49
C ARG A 240 -11.74 -3.51 23.49
N ARG A 241 -11.50 -3.07 24.73
CA ARG A 241 -12.42 -3.23 25.87
C ARG A 241 -13.24 -1.97 26.16
N ASP A 242 -12.86 -0.88 25.50
CA ASP A 242 -13.40 0.46 25.63
C ASP A 242 -14.51 0.77 24.61
N ILE A 243 -14.86 -0.21 23.76
CA ILE A 243 -15.89 -0.08 22.74
C ILE A 243 -17.17 -0.80 23.18
N ASP A 244 -18.31 -0.13 23.06
CA ASP A 244 -19.62 -0.71 23.30
C ASP A 244 -19.94 -1.89 22.37
N ARG A 245 -20.72 -2.83 22.89
CA ARG A 245 -21.09 -4.08 22.19
C ARG A 245 -21.73 -3.84 20.82
N ASP A 246 -22.61 -2.85 20.71
CA ASP A 246 -23.31 -2.52 19.46
C ASP A 246 -22.35 -1.96 18.41
N ILE A 247 -21.33 -1.21 18.85
CA ILE A 247 -20.27 -0.69 17.97
C ILE A 247 -19.38 -1.84 17.51
N VAL A 248 -19.02 -2.79 18.38
CA VAL A 248 -18.26 -3.99 18.00
C VAL A 248 -19.01 -4.78 16.92
N PHE A 249 -20.30 -5.03 17.12
CA PHE A 249 -21.12 -5.75 16.16
C PHE A 249 -21.10 -5.06 14.79
N GLN A 250 -21.42 -3.76 14.74
CA GLN A 250 -21.46 -3.03 13.48
C GLN A 250 -20.08 -2.92 12.81
N ALA A 251 -19.02 -2.68 13.58
CA ALA A 251 -17.65 -2.62 13.08
C ALA A 251 -17.21 -3.94 12.42
N VAL A 252 -17.59 -5.08 13.01
CA VAL A 252 -17.28 -6.41 12.47
C VAL A 252 -18.15 -6.69 11.24
N VAL A 253 -19.43 -6.31 11.23
CA VAL A 253 -20.28 -6.38 10.03
C VAL A 253 -19.66 -5.56 8.90
N THR A 254 -19.19 -4.33 9.15
CA THR A 254 -18.49 -3.51 8.15
C THR A 254 -17.24 -4.23 7.64
N ALA A 255 -16.39 -4.75 8.54
CA ALA A 255 -15.16 -5.45 8.16
C ALA A 255 -15.42 -6.69 7.28
N LEU A 256 -16.40 -7.51 7.66
CA LEU A 256 -16.83 -8.69 6.91
C LEU A 256 -17.44 -8.30 5.55
N SER A 257 -18.21 -7.22 5.50
CA SER A 257 -18.82 -6.72 4.26
C SER A 257 -17.75 -6.27 3.27
N VAL A 258 -16.76 -5.50 3.73
CA VAL A 258 -15.64 -5.05 2.90
C VAL A 258 -14.79 -6.24 2.42
N MET A 259 -14.57 -7.24 3.27
CA MET A 259 -13.89 -8.48 2.88
C MET A 259 -14.66 -9.24 1.80
N GLN A 260 -15.98 -9.42 1.95
CA GLN A 260 -16.81 -10.12 0.97
C GLN A 260 -16.91 -9.34 -0.35
N LEU A 261 -17.01 -8.01 -0.29
CA LEU A 261 -16.91 -7.12 -1.45
C LEU A 261 -15.58 -7.36 -2.19
N ARG A 262 -14.46 -7.36 -1.47
CA ARG A 262 -13.13 -7.61 -2.05
C ARG A 262 -13.05 -8.98 -2.72
N ILE A 263 -13.50 -10.04 -2.03
CA ILE A 263 -13.47 -11.42 -2.56
C ILE A 263 -14.34 -11.53 -3.81
N ALA A 264 -15.55 -10.99 -3.80
CA ALA A 264 -16.46 -11.01 -4.95
C ALA A 264 -15.93 -10.16 -6.11
N GLY A 265 -15.41 -8.96 -5.84
CA GLY A 265 -14.84 -8.06 -6.85
C GLY A 265 -13.60 -8.63 -7.52
N LEU A 266 -12.69 -9.25 -6.75
CA LEU A 266 -11.53 -9.94 -7.32
C LEU A 266 -11.94 -11.22 -8.08
N GLY A 267 -12.98 -11.93 -7.63
CA GLY A 267 -13.56 -13.05 -8.36
C GLY A 267 -14.14 -12.63 -9.71
N LEU A 268 -14.91 -11.53 -9.74
CA LEU A 268 -15.42 -10.93 -10.98
C LEU A 268 -14.29 -10.50 -11.90
N LEU A 269 -13.26 -9.84 -11.36
CA LEU A 269 -12.10 -9.45 -12.15
C LEU A 269 -11.39 -10.66 -12.76
N ALA A 270 -11.23 -11.74 -12.00
CA ALA A 270 -10.65 -12.99 -12.51
C ALA A 270 -11.49 -13.58 -13.65
N LEU A 271 -12.83 -13.53 -13.54
CA LEU A 271 -13.73 -13.91 -14.63
C LEU A 271 -13.59 -13.00 -15.86
N LEU A 272 -13.49 -11.67 -15.68
CA LEU A 272 -13.28 -10.69 -16.78
C LEU A 272 -12.01 -10.94 -17.56
N VAL A 273 -10.92 -11.23 -16.84
CA VAL A 273 -9.58 -11.41 -17.42
C VAL A 273 -9.35 -12.87 -17.85
N GLY A 274 -10.30 -13.78 -17.60
CA GLY A 274 -10.22 -15.17 -18.04
C GLY A 274 -9.02 -15.96 -17.48
N GLY A 275 -8.45 -15.54 -16.36
CA GLY A 275 -7.21 -16.11 -15.81
C GLY A 275 -5.95 -15.80 -16.64
N GLY A 276 -6.06 -14.97 -17.69
CA GLY A 276 -4.98 -14.58 -18.59
C GLY A 276 -4.29 -13.29 -18.16
N LEU A 277 -3.42 -13.35 -17.15
CA LEU A 277 -2.40 -12.31 -16.93
C LEU A 277 -0.97 -12.78 -17.33
N PRO A 278 -0.69 -13.23 -18.58
CA PRO A 278 0.72 -13.28 -18.99
C PRO A 278 1.16 -12.45 -20.21
N GLN A 279 0.29 -11.85 -21.05
CA GLN A 279 0.75 -11.32 -22.36
C GLN A 279 0.10 -9.99 -22.82
N GLY A 280 -0.31 -9.10 -21.92
CA GLY A 280 -0.60 -7.69 -22.28
C GLY A 280 -1.89 -7.43 -23.09
N GLU A 281 -2.58 -8.45 -23.57
CA GLU A 281 -3.92 -8.31 -24.16
C GLU A 281 -4.99 -8.68 -23.12
N VAL A 282 -5.70 -7.66 -22.63
CA VAL A 282 -6.92 -7.87 -21.82
C VAL A 282 -8.03 -8.30 -22.78
N VAL A 283 -8.10 -9.60 -23.08
CA VAL A 283 -9.24 -10.15 -23.79
C VAL A 283 -10.38 -10.28 -22.78
N LEU A 284 -11.46 -9.52 -22.97
CA LEU A 284 -12.67 -9.64 -22.15
C LEU A 284 -13.41 -10.91 -22.57
N HIS A 285 -13.28 -11.97 -21.77
CA HIS A 285 -13.97 -13.23 -22.02
C HIS A 285 -15.41 -13.15 -21.48
N PHE A 286 -16.35 -12.71 -22.32
CA PHE A 286 -17.79 -12.84 -22.08
C PHE A 286 -18.35 -14.20 -22.56
N THR A 287 -17.52 -15.24 -22.56
CA THR A 287 -17.88 -16.56 -23.08
C THR A 287 -18.55 -17.41 -22.00
N GLY A 288 -19.86 -17.68 -22.17
CA GLY A 288 -20.61 -18.68 -21.40
C GLY A 288 -21.45 -18.15 -20.24
N ASN A 289 -22.20 -19.08 -19.62
CA ASN A 289 -23.20 -18.94 -18.55
C ASN A 289 -23.10 -17.63 -17.74
N ILE A 290 -24.12 -16.77 -17.82
CA ILE A 290 -24.15 -15.46 -17.13
C ILE A 290 -24.36 -15.61 -15.61
N LEU A 291 -24.78 -16.78 -15.16
CA LEU A 291 -25.16 -17.01 -13.76
C LEU A 291 -24.01 -16.79 -12.75
N PRO A 292 -22.79 -17.34 -12.94
CA PRO A 292 -21.58 -16.99 -12.20
C PRO A 292 -21.38 -15.50 -11.96
N TRP A 293 -21.52 -14.71 -13.03
CA TRP A 293 -21.34 -13.27 -13.03
C TRP A 293 -22.38 -12.56 -12.19
N LEU A 294 -23.65 -12.92 -12.37
CA LEU A 294 -24.76 -12.33 -11.63
C LEU A 294 -24.65 -12.63 -10.14
N ILE A 295 -24.22 -13.83 -9.75
CA ILE A 295 -24.05 -14.21 -8.35
C ILE A 295 -22.95 -13.41 -7.69
N LEU A 296 -21.77 -13.31 -8.30
CA LEU A 296 -20.67 -12.54 -7.74
C LEU A 296 -20.97 -11.03 -7.73
N LEU A 297 -21.65 -10.52 -8.76
CA LEU A 297 -22.11 -9.13 -8.80
C LEU A 297 -23.15 -8.84 -7.71
N ALA A 298 -24.12 -9.74 -7.51
CA ALA A 298 -25.12 -9.61 -6.46
C ALA A 298 -24.47 -9.69 -5.07
N LEU A 299 -23.54 -10.60 -4.84
CA LEU A 299 -22.76 -10.69 -3.60
C LEU A 299 -22.00 -9.38 -3.34
N MET A 300 -21.29 -8.86 -4.34
CA MET A 300 -20.55 -7.59 -4.25
C MET A 300 -21.49 -6.42 -3.92
N THR A 301 -22.65 -6.36 -4.58
CA THR A 301 -23.63 -5.28 -4.41
C THR A 301 -24.27 -5.32 -3.04
N ILE A 302 -24.73 -6.49 -2.59
CA ILE A 302 -25.33 -6.65 -1.25
C ILE A 302 -24.28 -6.35 -0.17
N ALA A 303 -23.05 -6.88 -0.31
CA ALA A 303 -21.98 -6.57 0.63
C ALA A 303 -21.67 -5.06 0.68
N SER A 304 -21.73 -4.35 -0.45
CA SER A 304 -21.56 -2.90 -0.49
C SER A 304 -22.69 -2.16 0.23
N ILE A 305 -23.94 -2.60 0.04
CA ILE A 305 -25.11 -2.01 0.72
C ILE A 305 -25.03 -2.25 2.23
N VAL A 306 -24.67 -3.47 2.66
CA VAL A 306 -24.52 -3.80 4.09
C VAL A 306 -23.36 -3.02 4.70
N ALA A 307 -22.22 -2.89 3.99
CA ALA A 307 -21.12 -2.04 4.41
C ALA A 307 -21.62 -0.61 4.62
N TRP A 308 -22.27 -0.01 3.63
CA TRP A 308 -22.80 1.34 3.71
C TRP A 308 -23.81 1.54 4.85
N ALA A 309 -24.76 0.62 5.01
CA ALA A 309 -25.74 0.67 6.09
C ALA A 309 -25.07 0.56 7.48
N SER A 310 -24.11 -0.34 7.63
CA SER A 310 -23.35 -0.50 8.88
C SER A 310 -22.47 0.71 9.20
N THR A 311 -21.87 1.35 8.19
CA THR A 311 -21.08 2.58 8.39
C THR A 311 -21.96 3.75 8.82
N LEU A 312 -23.15 3.89 8.25
CA LEU A 312 -24.12 4.90 8.68
C LEU A 312 -24.62 4.63 10.11
N ALA A 313 -24.78 3.36 10.46
CA ALA A 313 -25.16 2.98 11.82
C ALA A 313 -24.05 3.37 12.81
N LEU A 314 -22.78 3.11 12.49
CA LEU A 314 -21.62 3.47 13.32
C LEU A 314 -21.49 4.98 13.49
N GLU A 315 -21.67 5.74 12.40
CA GLU A 315 -21.62 7.20 12.45
C GLU A 315 -22.74 7.79 13.32
N LYS A 316 -23.92 7.17 13.40
CA LYS A 316 -25.00 7.62 14.29
C LYS A 316 -24.69 7.43 15.78
N VAL A 317 -23.71 6.59 16.11
CA VAL A 317 -23.23 6.38 17.49
C VAL A 317 -22.22 7.48 17.91
N GLU A 318 -22.14 8.60 17.18
CA GLU A 318 -21.24 9.76 17.39
C GLU A 318 -21.14 10.24 18.85
N ASN A 319 -22.18 10.02 19.66
CA ASN A 319 -22.26 10.45 21.05
C ASN A 319 -21.71 9.45 22.10
N ALA A 320 -21.27 8.25 21.72
CA ALA A 320 -20.75 7.25 22.68
C ALA A 320 -19.23 7.35 22.94
N GLY A 321 -18.53 8.28 22.29
CA GLY A 321 -17.13 8.57 22.60
C GLY A 321 -16.17 7.41 22.32
N VAL A 322 -15.94 7.08 21.05
CA VAL A 322 -14.83 6.19 20.66
C VAL A 322 -13.51 6.88 21.03
N THR A 323 -13.02 6.59 22.23
CA THR A 323 -11.72 7.09 22.66
C THR A 323 -10.62 6.39 21.85
N PRO A 324 -9.55 7.08 21.46
CA PRO A 324 -8.40 6.41 20.85
C PRO A 324 -7.81 5.44 21.88
N GLY A 325 -7.72 4.14 21.53
CA GLY A 325 -7.11 3.13 22.39
C GLY A 325 -5.59 3.31 22.54
N THR A 326 -4.84 2.26 22.86
CA THR A 326 -3.36 2.36 22.85
C THR A 326 -2.83 2.40 21.41
N PRO A 327 -1.78 3.20 21.09
CA PRO A 327 -1.26 3.32 19.73
C PRO A 327 -0.78 2.00 19.12
N LEU A 328 -0.24 1.10 19.94
CA LEU A 328 0.25 -0.21 19.50
C LEU A 328 -0.30 -1.31 20.40
N GLN A 329 -0.55 -2.47 19.79
CA GLN A 329 -1.11 -3.65 20.45
C GLN A 329 -0.21 -4.88 20.24
N TRP A 330 1.03 -4.81 20.70
CA TRP A 330 2.03 -5.88 20.53
C TRP A 330 1.54 -7.25 21.00
N GLY A 331 0.95 -7.34 22.20
CA GLY A 331 0.43 -8.60 22.74
C GLY A 331 -0.72 -9.19 21.92
N VAL A 332 -1.48 -8.36 21.20
CA VAL A 332 -2.53 -8.79 20.28
C VAL A 332 -1.92 -9.29 18.98
N ALA A 333 -0.95 -8.55 18.43
CA ALA A 333 -0.24 -8.93 17.22
C ALA A 333 0.50 -10.26 17.38
N VAL A 334 1.21 -10.48 18.49
CA VAL A 334 1.90 -11.75 18.76
C VAL A 334 0.91 -12.91 18.85
N ARG A 335 -0.15 -12.78 19.66
CA ARG A 335 -1.16 -13.85 19.80
C ARG A 335 -1.88 -14.15 18.50
N GLY A 336 -2.21 -13.12 17.73
CA GLY A 336 -2.79 -13.24 16.40
C GLY A 336 -1.84 -13.95 15.42
N ALA A 337 -0.56 -13.58 15.40
CA ALA A 337 0.44 -14.19 14.52
C ALA A 337 0.71 -15.66 14.87
N VAL A 338 0.74 -16.00 16.16
CA VAL A 338 0.86 -17.40 16.61
C VAL A 338 -0.38 -18.20 16.18
N ALA A 339 -1.58 -17.65 16.34
CA ALA A 339 -2.80 -18.30 15.88
C ALA A 339 -2.80 -18.51 14.36
N PHE A 340 -2.38 -17.49 13.60
CA PHE A 340 -2.21 -17.59 12.15
C PHE A 340 -1.21 -18.68 11.76
N LEU A 341 -0.03 -18.73 12.42
CA LEU A 341 0.97 -19.77 12.20
C LEU A 341 0.41 -21.17 12.44
N LEU A 342 -0.24 -21.39 13.59
CA LEU A 342 -0.82 -22.68 13.95
C LEU A 342 -1.91 -23.11 12.96
N LEU A 343 -2.73 -22.17 12.50
CA LEU A 343 -3.76 -22.42 11.49
C LEU A 343 -3.18 -22.82 10.15
N THR A 344 -2.16 -22.11 9.69
CA THR A 344 -1.48 -22.41 8.43
C THR A 344 -0.82 -23.79 8.48
N LEU A 345 -0.19 -24.15 9.61
CA LEU A 345 0.39 -25.49 9.81
C LEU A 345 -0.65 -26.60 9.83
N LEU A 346 -1.75 -26.41 10.58
CA LEU A 346 -2.84 -27.38 10.64
C LEU A 346 -3.45 -27.61 9.26
N PHE A 347 -3.54 -26.56 8.45
CA PHE A 347 -4.05 -26.66 7.10
C PHE A 347 -3.09 -27.33 6.13
N ASP A 348 -1.81 -26.99 6.15
CA ASP A 348 -0.84 -27.67 5.28
C ASP A 348 -0.91 -29.19 5.52
N ALA A 349 -1.03 -29.61 6.79
CA ALA A 349 -1.30 -31.01 7.13
C ALA A 349 -2.65 -31.53 6.58
N ALA A 350 -3.75 -30.80 6.75
CA ALA A 350 -5.08 -31.21 6.28
C ALA A 350 -5.17 -31.28 4.73
N SER A 351 -4.60 -30.30 4.03
CA SER A 351 -4.59 -30.22 2.57
C SER A 351 -3.81 -31.38 1.93
N ARG A 352 -2.68 -31.77 2.52
CA ARG A 352 -1.94 -32.98 2.12
C ARG A 352 -2.72 -34.27 2.34
N ALA A 353 -3.55 -34.32 3.37
CA ALA A 353 -4.44 -35.47 3.61
C ALA A 353 -5.61 -35.53 2.62
N LEU A 354 -6.04 -34.36 2.10
CA LEU A 354 -7.16 -34.22 1.17
C LEU A 354 -6.75 -34.25 -0.31
N SER A 355 -5.47 -34.21 -0.65
CA SER A 355 -4.97 -34.12 -2.04
C SER A 355 -5.29 -35.35 -2.92
N GLY A 356 -5.79 -36.44 -2.33
CA GLY A 356 -6.24 -37.64 -3.06
C GLY A 356 -7.71 -37.60 -3.52
N TYR A 357 -8.50 -36.61 -3.12
CA TYR A 357 -9.94 -36.56 -3.42
C TYR A 357 -10.24 -35.61 -4.59
N THR A 358 -10.87 -36.12 -5.65
CA THR A 358 -11.28 -35.34 -6.83
C THR A 358 -12.81 -35.18 -6.89
N GLY A 359 -13.31 -33.94 -7.04
CA GLY A 359 -14.73 -33.66 -7.27
C GLY A 359 -15.17 -32.27 -6.80
N ASN A 360 -16.35 -31.80 -7.24
CA ASN A 360 -16.88 -30.46 -6.90
C ASN A 360 -17.05 -30.24 -5.39
N ILE A 361 -17.40 -31.29 -4.64
CA ILE A 361 -17.52 -31.25 -3.18
C ILE A 361 -16.13 -31.10 -2.54
N ALA A 362 -15.14 -31.88 -2.99
CA ALA A 362 -13.76 -31.74 -2.51
C ALA A 362 -13.20 -30.35 -2.79
N PHE A 363 -13.51 -29.78 -3.96
CA PHE A 363 -13.11 -28.42 -4.33
C PHE A 363 -13.77 -27.34 -3.48
N LEU A 364 -15.08 -27.44 -3.21
CA LEU A 364 -15.78 -26.53 -2.29
C LEU A 364 -15.19 -26.62 -0.88
N THR A 365 -14.96 -27.85 -0.39
CA THR A 365 -14.32 -28.08 0.91
C THR A 365 -12.92 -27.47 0.97
N LEU A 366 -12.08 -27.69 -0.04
CA LEU A 366 -10.75 -27.08 -0.13
C LEU A 366 -10.82 -25.54 -0.20
N SER A 367 -11.82 -24.98 -0.88
CA SER A 367 -12.02 -23.54 -0.97
C SER A 367 -12.47 -22.91 0.36
N ILE A 368 -13.36 -23.59 1.09
CA ILE A 368 -13.77 -23.19 2.45
C ILE A 368 -12.57 -23.23 3.38
N ILE A 369 -11.84 -24.34 3.38
CA ILE A 369 -10.69 -24.47 4.27
C ILE A 369 -9.63 -23.45 3.89
N GLY A 370 -9.27 -23.32 2.61
CA GLY A 370 -8.31 -22.31 2.15
C GLY A 370 -8.71 -20.89 2.52
N GLY A 371 -9.98 -20.53 2.31
CA GLY A 371 -10.52 -19.23 2.72
C GLY A 371 -10.44 -18.99 4.23
N PHE A 372 -10.58 -20.04 5.04
CA PHE A 372 -10.45 -19.98 6.49
C PHE A 372 -9.02 -19.58 6.94
N ILE A 373 -7.97 -19.92 6.18
CA ILE A 373 -6.59 -19.50 6.53
C ILE A 373 -6.23 -18.19 5.86
N SER A 374 -6.40 -18.14 4.54
CA SER A 374 -6.01 -17.00 3.73
C SER A 374 -6.90 -16.91 2.49
N ALA A 375 -7.91 -16.03 2.59
CA ALA A 375 -8.80 -15.73 1.48
C ALA A 375 -8.02 -15.24 0.24
N ASN A 376 -6.98 -14.43 0.43
CA ASN A 376 -6.20 -13.85 -0.67
C ASN A 376 -5.36 -14.90 -1.41
N ALA A 377 -4.62 -15.74 -0.67
CA ALA A 377 -3.80 -16.78 -1.28
C ALA A 377 -4.67 -17.80 -2.03
N THR A 378 -5.79 -18.19 -1.41
CA THR A 378 -6.72 -19.15 -2.00
C THR A 378 -7.39 -18.55 -3.24
N LEU A 379 -7.82 -17.29 -3.20
CA LEU A 379 -8.41 -16.61 -4.36
C LEU A 379 -7.43 -16.53 -5.53
N LEU A 380 -6.17 -16.16 -5.27
CA LEU A 380 -5.14 -16.10 -6.31
C LEU A 380 -4.87 -17.48 -6.91
N SER A 381 -4.78 -18.51 -6.06
CA SER A 381 -4.64 -19.89 -6.50
C SER A 381 -5.82 -20.35 -7.36
N LEU A 382 -7.06 -20.00 -6.98
CA LEU A 382 -8.25 -20.34 -7.76
C LEU A 382 -8.30 -19.58 -9.08
N ALA A 383 -7.91 -18.31 -9.09
CA ALA A 383 -7.88 -17.48 -10.30
C ALA A 383 -6.93 -18.07 -11.36
N GLY A 384 -5.77 -18.58 -10.94
CA GLY A 384 -4.84 -19.29 -11.84
C GLY A 384 -5.37 -20.62 -12.38
N LEU A 385 -6.39 -21.20 -11.74
CA LEU A 385 -7.02 -22.45 -12.18
C LEU A 385 -8.34 -22.23 -12.93
N LEU A 386 -8.79 -20.99 -13.08
CA LEU A 386 -10.08 -20.64 -13.68
C LEU A 386 -10.28 -21.30 -15.06
N THR A 387 -9.28 -21.22 -15.94
CA THR A 387 -9.34 -21.80 -17.30
C THR A 387 -9.48 -23.32 -17.31
N ARG A 388 -9.05 -24.00 -16.24
CA ARG A 388 -9.14 -25.46 -16.08
C ARG A 388 -10.43 -25.89 -15.37
N LEU A 389 -10.95 -25.08 -14.46
CA LEU A 389 -12.09 -25.40 -13.61
C LEU A 389 -13.45 -25.00 -14.21
N GLY A 390 -13.46 -24.00 -15.10
CA GLY A 390 -14.67 -23.36 -15.59
C GLY A 390 -15.25 -22.33 -14.61
N ALA A 391 -16.05 -21.40 -15.13
CA ALA A 391 -16.61 -20.28 -14.37
C ALA A 391 -17.53 -20.72 -13.22
N ASP A 392 -18.27 -21.81 -13.43
CA ASP A 392 -19.23 -22.40 -12.48
C ASP A 392 -18.51 -22.92 -11.22
N THR A 393 -17.57 -23.85 -11.40
CA THR A 393 -16.75 -24.40 -10.31
C THR A 393 -15.93 -23.31 -9.62
N PHE A 394 -15.37 -22.36 -10.38
CA PHE A 394 -14.66 -21.22 -9.83
C PHE A 394 -15.53 -20.38 -8.90
N THR A 395 -16.77 -20.08 -9.30
CA THR A 395 -17.71 -19.27 -8.50
C THR A 395 -18.08 -19.96 -7.21
N VAL A 396 -18.33 -21.27 -7.25
CA VAL A 396 -18.54 -22.09 -6.04
C VAL A 396 -17.32 -22.02 -5.11
N GLY A 397 -16.11 -22.03 -5.67
CA GLY A 397 -14.88 -21.83 -4.92
C GLY A 397 -14.78 -20.46 -4.26
N ILE A 398 -15.10 -19.37 -4.98
CA ILE A 398 -15.13 -18.01 -4.43
C ILE A 398 -16.13 -17.89 -3.26
N LEU A 399 -17.32 -18.48 -3.40
CA LEU A 399 -18.31 -18.51 -2.33
C LEU A 399 -17.84 -19.35 -1.13
N GLY A 400 -17.15 -20.47 -1.39
CA GLY A 400 -16.49 -21.27 -0.36
C GLY A 400 -15.44 -20.46 0.40
N ILE A 401 -14.58 -19.73 -0.32
CA ILE A 401 -13.58 -18.83 0.27
C ILE A 401 -14.25 -17.79 1.17
N ALA A 402 -15.30 -17.12 0.67
CA ALA A 402 -16.04 -16.12 1.43
C ALA A 402 -16.64 -16.70 2.72
N LEU A 403 -17.18 -17.93 2.66
CA LEU A 403 -17.73 -18.63 3.81
C LEU A 403 -16.64 -18.97 4.85
N GLY A 404 -15.57 -19.63 4.41
CA GLY A 404 -14.46 -20.01 5.28
C GLY A 404 -13.79 -18.80 5.93
N ALA A 405 -13.52 -17.77 5.13
CA ALA A 405 -12.98 -16.51 5.62
C ALA A 405 -13.92 -15.85 6.63
N THR A 406 -15.24 -15.91 6.44
CA THR A 406 -16.18 -15.34 7.42
C THR A 406 -16.09 -16.08 8.76
N PHE A 407 -16.04 -17.42 8.76
CA PHE A 407 -15.98 -18.20 10.01
C PHE A 407 -14.67 -18.08 10.80
N ASN A 408 -13.54 -17.81 10.16
CA ASN A 408 -12.24 -17.73 10.85
C ASN A 408 -12.19 -16.61 11.91
N LYS A 409 -13.08 -15.62 11.83
CA LYS A 409 -13.15 -14.44 12.72
C LYS A 409 -13.39 -14.85 14.17
N ILE A 410 -14.20 -15.90 14.39
CA ILE A 410 -14.50 -16.41 15.73
C ILE A 410 -13.23 -16.92 16.40
N LEU A 411 -12.35 -17.58 15.63
CA LEU A 411 -11.11 -18.15 16.15
C LEU A 411 -10.09 -17.06 16.48
N TYR A 412 -9.85 -16.11 15.58
CA TYR A 412 -8.94 -14.98 15.84
C TYR A 412 -9.37 -14.15 17.05
N THR A 413 -10.68 -13.94 17.20
CA THR A 413 -11.25 -13.24 18.36
C THR A 413 -10.92 -13.95 19.68
N ARG A 414 -11.05 -15.29 19.71
CA ARG A 414 -10.70 -16.09 20.89
C ARG A 414 -9.20 -16.11 21.14
N ALA A 415 -8.39 -16.22 20.08
CA ALA A 415 -6.93 -16.25 20.18
C ALA A 415 -6.34 -14.97 20.77
N VAL A 416 -6.97 -13.82 20.49
CA VAL A 416 -6.58 -12.51 21.03
C VAL A 416 -7.05 -12.31 22.48
N GLY A 417 -7.77 -13.27 23.06
CA GLY A 417 -8.24 -13.22 24.44
C GLY A 417 -9.32 -12.16 24.66
N ALA A 418 -10.22 -12.01 23.68
CA ALA A 418 -11.35 -11.10 23.78
C ALA A 418 -12.33 -11.53 24.90
N PRO A 419 -13.01 -10.57 25.57
CA PRO A 419 -14.06 -10.89 26.54
C PRO A 419 -15.18 -11.77 25.95
N PRO A 420 -15.85 -12.61 26.76
CA PRO A 420 -16.93 -13.48 26.26
C PRO A 420 -18.07 -12.73 25.56
N GLU A 421 -18.32 -11.51 25.99
CA GLU A 421 -19.33 -10.62 25.43
C GLU A 421 -18.96 -10.14 24.02
N THR A 422 -17.71 -9.71 23.84
CA THR A 422 -17.15 -9.35 22.53
C THR A 422 -17.13 -10.55 21.59
N VAL A 423 -16.77 -11.75 22.09
CA VAL A 423 -16.85 -13.01 21.33
C VAL A 423 -18.28 -13.28 20.87
N LYS A 424 -19.28 -13.05 21.73
CA LYS A 424 -20.70 -13.25 21.40
C LYS A 424 -21.15 -12.31 20.28
N GLU A 425 -20.83 -11.02 20.35
CA GLU A 425 -21.20 -10.07 19.30
C GLU A 425 -20.50 -10.36 17.97
N ILE A 426 -19.21 -10.70 18.00
CA ILE A 426 -18.48 -11.10 16.79
C ILE A 426 -19.06 -12.40 16.20
N THR A 427 -19.46 -13.34 17.05
CA THR A 427 -20.10 -14.59 16.60
C THR A 427 -21.44 -14.30 15.94
N LYS A 428 -22.27 -13.41 16.48
CA LYS A 428 -23.53 -12.99 15.85
C LYS A 428 -23.28 -12.31 14.49
N ALA A 429 -22.33 -11.38 14.42
CA ALA A 429 -21.97 -10.71 13.18
C ALA A 429 -21.47 -11.70 12.12
N THR A 430 -20.62 -12.65 12.54
CA THR A 430 -20.10 -13.74 11.70
C THR A 430 -21.23 -14.63 11.19
N ALA A 431 -22.14 -15.05 12.07
CA ALA A 431 -23.29 -15.87 11.70
C ALA A 431 -24.20 -15.15 10.71
N LEU A 432 -24.54 -13.89 10.96
CA LEU A 432 -25.33 -13.07 10.06
C LEU A 432 -24.67 -12.95 8.68
N MET A 433 -23.39 -12.61 8.63
CA MET A 433 -22.65 -12.41 7.38
C MET A 433 -22.37 -13.72 6.64
N SER A 434 -22.41 -14.88 7.31
CA SER A 434 -22.29 -16.19 6.68
C SER A 434 -23.55 -16.58 5.90
N LEU A 435 -24.72 -16.01 6.23
CA LEU A 435 -25.97 -16.27 5.49
C LEU A 435 -25.86 -15.84 4.03
N LEU A 436 -25.08 -14.81 3.73
CA LEU A 436 -24.95 -14.27 2.38
C LEU A 436 -24.25 -15.25 1.41
N PRO A 437 -23.02 -15.74 1.67
CA PRO A 437 -22.41 -16.76 0.81
C PRO A 437 -23.19 -18.08 0.82
N VAL A 438 -23.82 -18.48 1.93
CA VAL A 438 -24.67 -19.69 1.99
C VAL A 438 -25.89 -19.54 1.08
N PHE A 439 -26.56 -18.40 1.11
CA PHE A 439 -27.71 -18.12 0.23
C PHE A 439 -27.31 -18.25 -1.24
N PHE A 440 -26.19 -17.65 -1.65
CA PHE A 440 -25.72 -17.75 -3.03
C PHE A 440 -25.25 -19.15 -3.42
N LEU A 441 -24.68 -19.92 -2.49
CA LEU A 441 -24.37 -21.34 -2.73
C LEU A 441 -25.65 -22.13 -2.99
N ILE A 442 -26.67 -21.99 -2.14
CA ILE A 442 -27.97 -22.67 -2.31
C ILE A 442 -28.62 -22.26 -3.63
N LEU A 443 -28.64 -20.96 -3.94
CA LEU A 443 -29.20 -20.43 -5.18
C LEU A 443 -28.48 -21.00 -6.42
N PHE A 444 -27.15 -21.10 -6.38
CA PHE A 444 -26.36 -21.68 -7.46
C PHE A 444 -26.71 -23.14 -7.73
N TRP A 445 -26.92 -23.94 -6.68
CA TRP A 445 -27.30 -25.35 -6.80
C TRP A 445 -28.77 -25.57 -7.21
N LEU A 446 -29.66 -24.62 -6.92
CA LEU A 446 -31.08 -24.70 -7.29
C LEU A 446 -31.35 -24.27 -8.74
N LEU A 447 -30.50 -23.44 -9.32
CA LEU A 447 -30.68 -22.96 -10.69
C LEU A 447 -30.16 -23.99 -11.71
N PRO A 448 -30.85 -24.18 -12.86
CA PRO A 448 -30.40 -25.11 -13.88
C PRO A 448 -29.02 -24.71 -14.39
N GLN A 449 -28.03 -25.57 -14.19
CA GLN A 449 -26.70 -25.42 -14.76
C GLN A 449 -26.82 -25.72 -16.26
N THR A 450 -26.41 -24.80 -17.13
CA THR A 450 -26.31 -25.12 -18.56
C THR A 450 -25.29 -26.24 -18.73
N PRO A 451 -25.60 -27.34 -19.44
CA PRO A 451 -24.64 -28.43 -19.60
C PRO A 451 -23.37 -27.89 -20.25
N THR A 452 -22.23 -28.04 -19.57
CA THR A 452 -20.91 -27.84 -20.16
C THR A 452 -20.73 -28.93 -21.21
N GLY A 453 -20.87 -28.57 -22.49
CA GLY A 453 -20.53 -29.42 -23.63
C GLY A 453 -19.03 -29.51 -23.84
#